data_AF-A0A7C9BJZ2-F1
#
_entry.id   AF-A0A7C9BJZ2-F1
#
_cell.length_a   1.000
_cell.length_b   1.000
_cell.length_c   1.000
_cell.angle_alpha   90.00
_cell.angle_beta   90.00
_cell.angle_gamma   90.00
#
_symmetry.space_group_name_H-M   'P 1'
#
loop_
_entity.id
_entity.type
_entity.pdbx_description
1 polymer ?
#
loop_
_entity_poly.entity_id
_entity_poly.type
_entity_poly.pdbx_seq_one_letter_code
_entity_poly.pdbx_strand_id
1 'polypeptide(L)'
;MNTRFGHVTYTKLGIRLSTLVFFCKDFEIDLLQNRKPSSVTNTLKEIVLEDNFVFFLLENKTFIRIYNLDYYSNKTIEIISNKIGRQEHEIQQFFEARKYKIDNRYPLRYISSYKIDYELGGDYNFLRYDKDHIYKGNFEYRRRELEQ
;
A
#
# COMPACT_ATOMS: atom_id res chain seq x y z
N MET A 1 -7.05 -13.86 -16.99
CA MET A 1 -8.26 -13.58 -16.18
C MET A 1 -8.34 -12.08 -15.94
N ASN A 2 -9.53 -11.47 -15.83
CA ASN A 2 -9.65 -10.05 -15.52
C ASN A 2 -9.78 -9.86 -14.01
N THR A 3 -8.67 -9.55 -13.35
CA THR A 3 -8.64 -9.38 -11.89
C THR A 3 -9.05 -7.95 -11.52
N ARG A 4 -10.21 -7.80 -10.89
CA ARG A 4 -10.71 -6.50 -10.42
C ARG A 4 -10.00 -6.07 -9.15
N PHE A 5 -9.73 -4.77 -9.02
CA PHE A 5 -9.09 -4.17 -7.85
C PHE A 5 -9.85 -4.48 -6.55
N GLY A 6 -11.19 -4.39 -6.58
CA GLY A 6 -12.03 -4.82 -5.47
C GLY A 6 -11.77 -6.27 -5.06
N HIS A 7 -11.75 -7.19 -6.03
CA HIS A 7 -11.52 -8.61 -5.76
C HIS A 7 -10.16 -8.84 -5.08
N VAL A 8 -9.07 -8.26 -5.61
CA VAL A 8 -7.73 -8.37 -5.00
C VAL A 8 -7.74 -7.97 -3.52
N THR A 9 -8.40 -6.85 -3.19
CA THR A 9 -8.42 -6.36 -1.80
C THR A 9 -9.13 -7.31 -0.83
N TYR A 10 -10.32 -7.78 -1.18
CA TYR A 10 -11.14 -8.58 -0.28
C TYR A 10 -10.70 -10.05 -0.23
N THR A 11 -10.49 -10.68 -1.39
CA THR A 11 -10.26 -12.13 -1.45
C THR A 11 -8.78 -12.49 -1.32
N LYS A 12 -7.90 -11.72 -1.96
CA LYS A 12 -6.48 -12.08 -2.01
C LYS A 12 -5.69 -11.44 -0.88
N LEU A 13 -5.91 -10.17 -0.57
CA LEU A 13 -5.17 -9.46 0.47
C LEU A 13 -5.88 -9.49 1.84
N GLY A 14 -7.21 -9.55 1.88
CA GLY A 14 -7.97 -9.51 3.14
C GLY A 14 -7.87 -8.15 3.84
N ILE A 15 -7.85 -7.06 3.07
CA ILE A 15 -7.78 -5.68 3.57
C ILE A 15 -8.94 -4.84 3.02
N ARG A 16 -9.17 -3.67 3.61
CA ARG A 16 -10.17 -2.74 3.09
C ARG A 16 -9.69 -2.17 1.75
N LEU A 17 -10.62 -1.98 0.81
CA LEU A 17 -10.33 -1.30 -0.46
C LEU A 17 -9.64 0.05 -0.26
N SER A 18 -10.15 0.85 0.69
CA SER A 18 -9.60 2.16 1.03
C SER A 18 -8.13 2.07 1.44
N THR A 19 -7.74 1.02 2.17
CA THR A 19 -6.34 0.82 2.56
C THR A 19 -5.44 0.71 1.36
N LEU A 20 -5.82 -0.09 0.36
CA LEU A 20 -4.98 -0.27 -0.81
C LEU A 20 -4.88 1.03 -1.64
N VAL A 21 -5.97 1.80 -1.71
CA VAL A 21 -5.94 3.14 -2.31
C VAL A 21 -4.98 4.06 -1.57
N PHE A 22 -5.01 4.08 -0.24
CA PHE A 22 -4.09 4.89 0.55
C PHE A 22 -2.66 4.39 0.45
N PHE A 23 -2.43 3.08 0.46
CA PHE A 23 -1.11 2.50 0.21
C PHE A 23 -0.55 2.98 -1.13
N CYS A 24 -1.33 2.87 -2.21
CA CYS A 24 -0.88 3.33 -3.51
C CYS A 24 -0.60 4.84 -3.51
N LYS A 25 -1.44 5.65 -2.88
CA LYS A 25 -1.22 7.09 -2.77
C LYS A 25 0.04 7.43 -1.95
N ASP A 26 0.23 6.80 -0.81
CA ASP A 26 1.31 7.09 0.14
C ASP A 26 2.68 6.70 -0.41
N PHE A 27 2.72 5.71 -1.31
CA PHE A 27 3.92 5.26 -2.00
C PHE A 27 3.97 5.69 -3.48
N GLU A 28 3.17 6.68 -3.86
CA GLU A 28 3.18 7.30 -5.20
C GLU A 28 2.96 6.30 -6.36
N ILE A 29 2.25 5.20 -6.10
CA ILE A 29 1.85 4.21 -7.10
C ILE A 29 0.60 4.72 -7.83
N ASP A 30 0.74 5.02 -9.11
CA ASP A 30 -0.37 5.42 -9.96
C ASP A 30 -1.25 4.22 -10.35
N LEU A 31 -2.40 4.08 -9.69
CA LEU A 31 -3.40 3.05 -9.98
C LEU A 31 -3.92 3.10 -11.43
N LEU A 32 -4.02 4.29 -12.04
CA LEU A 32 -4.51 4.44 -13.41
C LEU A 32 -3.50 3.94 -14.44
N GLN A 33 -2.22 3.97 -14.11
CA GLN A 33 -1.17 3.39 -14.94
C GLN A 33 -1.06 1.86 -14.78
N ASN A 34 -1.75 1.28 -13.80
CA ASN A 34 -1.73 -0.16 -13.51
C ASN A 34 -3.07 -0.85 -13.80
N ARG A 35 -3.97 -0.16 -14.50
CA ARG A 35 -5.22 -0.72 -15.02
C ARG A 35 -5.01 -1.26 -16.42
N LYS A 36 -5.71 -2.35 -16.78
CA LYS A 36 -5.76 -2.79 -18.17
C LYS A 36 -6.38 -1.68 -19.03
N PRO A 37 -5.89 -1.44 -20.26
CA PRO A 37 -6.41 -0.40 -21.15
C PRO A 37 -7.92 -0.52 -21.42
N SER A 38 -8.46 -1.74 -21.42
CA SER A 38 -9.88 -2.04 -21.60
C SER A 38 -10.76 -1.75 -20.38
N SER A 39 -10.19 -1.28 -19.27
CA SER A 39 -10.90 -0.99 -18.03
C SER A 39 -11.69 0.33 -18.15
N VAL A 40 -12.88 0.29 -18.76
CA VAL A 40 -13.80 1.42 -18.87
C VAL A 40 -14.79 1.38 -17.70
N THR A 41 -14.43 1.98 -16.57
CA THR A 41 -15.32 2.10 -15.40
C THR A 41 -15.09 3.41 -14.66
N ASN A 42 -16.16 3.92 -14.05
CA ASN A 42 -16.16 5.10 -13.19
C ASN A 42 -15.92 4.75 -11.71
N THR A 43 -15.81 3.47 -11.34
CA THR A 43 -15.65 3.05 -9.93
C THR A 43 -14.34 2.33 -9.68
N LEU A 44 -13.66 2.68 -8.58
CA LEU A 44 -12.38 2.08 -8.19
C LEU A 44 -12.45 0.55 -8.02
N LYS A 45 -13.58 0.01 -7.56
CA LYS A 45 -13.75 -1.42 -7.30
C LYS A 45 -13.72 -2.27 -8.57
N GLU A 46 -14.15 -1.70 -9.68
CA GLU A 46 -14.33 -2.40 -10.95
C GLU A 46 -13.10 -2.29 -11.85
N ILE A 47 -12.12 -1.45 -11.49
CA ILE A 47 -10.88 -1.31 -12.24
C ILE A 47 -10.24 -2.68 -12.40
N VAL A 48 -10.03 -3.08 -13.65
CA VAL A 48 -9.30 -4.31 -13.97
C VAL A 48 -7.82 -3.98 -13.95
N LEU A 49 -7.06 -4.66 -13.10
CA LEU A 49 -5.62 -4.42 -12.95
C LEU A 49 -4.81 -5.23 -13.96
N GLU A 50 -3.65 -4.70 -14.33
CA GLU A 50 -2.64 -5.47 -15.04
C GLU A 50 -2.12 -6.62 -14.19
N ASP A 51 -1.78 -7.74 -14.84
CA ASP A 51 -1.42 -8.97 -14.14
C ASP A 51 -0.11 -8.77 -13.35
N ASN A 52 0.87 -8.01 -13.88
CA ASN A 52 2.12 -7.67 -13.18
C ASN A 52 1.86 -6.90 -11.88
N PHE A 53 0.92 -5.96 -11.88
CA PHE A 53 0.56 -5.22 -10.68
C PHE A 53 -0.14 -6.10 -9.65
N VAL A 54 -1.01 -7.02 -10.10
CA VAL A 54 -1.60 -8.03 -9.20
C VAL A 54 -0.51 -8.87 -8.55
N PHE A 55 0.49 -9.35 -9.30
CA PHE A 55 1.59 -10.13 -8.74
C PHE A 55 2.39 -9.33 -7.72
N PHE A 56 2.77 -8.09 -8.03
CA PHE A 56 3.41 -7.19 -7.07
C PHE A 56 2.63 -7.10 -5.75
N LEU A 57 1.30 -6.95 -5.81
CA LEU A 57 0.46 -6.89 -4.61
C LEU A 57 0.46 -8.21 -3.84
N LEU A 58 0.47 -9.35 -4.51
CA LEU A 58 0.47 -10.66 -3.87
C LEU A 58 1.80 -10.99 -3.21
N GLU A 59 2.92 -10.65 -3.84
CA GLU A 59 4.25 -10.85 -3.28
C GLU A 59 4.49 -10.00 -2.04
N ASN A 60 3.97 -8.77 -2.07
CA ASN A 60 4.11 -7.82 -0.97
C ASN A 60 2.91 -7.86 -0.02
N LYS A 61 2.06 -8.89 -0.09
CA LYS A 61 0.83 -9.03 0.69
C LYS A 61 1.07 -8.91 2.19
N THR A 62 2.16 -9.48 2.69
CA THR A 62 2.52 -9.39 4.12
C THR A 62 2.75 -7.94 4.54
N PHE A 63 3.55 -7.19 3.77
CA PHE A 63 3.79 -5.77 4.04
C PHE A 63 2.49 -4.97 3.96
N ILE A 64 1.69 -5.17 2.92
CA ILE A 64 0.41 -4.47 2.72
C ILE A 64 -0.57 -4.72 3.89
N ARG A 65 -0.57 -5.94 4.45
CA ARG A 65 -1.36 -6.26 5.65
C ARG A 65 -0.84 -5.56 6.90
N ILE A 66 0.47 -5.50 7.08
CA ILE A 66 1.09 -4.77 8.19
C ILE A 66 0.78 -3.27 8.08
N TYR A 67 0.89 -2.70 6.87
CA TYR A 67 0.47 -1.34 6.56
C TYR A 67 -1.01 -1.12 6.93
N ASN A 68 -1.91 -2.06 6.59
CA ASN A 68 -3.33 -1.97 6.96
C ASN A 68 -3.52 -1.86 8.47
N LEU A 69 -2.88 -2.74 9.24
CA LEU A 69 -2.98 -2.75 10.69
C LEU A 69 -2.42 -1.45 11.29
N ASP A 70 -1.29 -1.00 10.77
CA ASP A 70 -0.68 0.25 11.18
C ASP A 70 -1.60 1.44 10.93
N TYR A 71 -2.11 1.60 9.71
CA TYR A 71 -2.98 2.71 9.30
C TYR A 71 -4.21 2.84 10.20
N TYR A 72 -4.80 1.73 10.63
CA TYR A 72 -6.02 1.74 11.47
C TYR A 72 -5.76 1.73 12.98
N SER A 73 -4.51 1.61 13.42
CA SER A 73 -4.15 1.65 14.83
C SER A 73 -4.06 3.09 15.36
N ASN A 74 -4.42 3.27 16.63
CA ASN A 74 -4.12 4.50 17.36
C ASN A 74 -2.63 4.48 17.70
N LYS A 75 -1.91 5.58 17.42
CA LYS A 75 -0.47 5.65 17.55
C LYS A 75 -0.03 6.99 18.14
N THR A 76 1.01 6.97 18.94
CA THR A 76 1.73 8.17 19.39
C THR A 76 3.00 8.35 18.56
N ILE A 77 3.67 9.49 18.72
CA ILE A 77 4.99 9.73 18.13
C ILE A 77 5.98 8.64 18.55
N GLU A 78 6.00 8.27 19.84
CA GLU A 78 6.80 7.16 20.38
C GLU A 78 6.52 5.83 19.68
N ILE A 79 5.25 5.46 19.49
CA ILE A 79 4.88 4.21 18.80
C ILE A 79 5.37 4.22 17.35
N ILE A 80 5.24 5.36 16.66
CA ILE A 80 5.72 5.51 15.28
C ILE A 80 7.24 5.37 15.23
N SER A 81 7.94 6.14 16.07
CA SER A 81 9.39 6.15 16.26
C SER A 81 9.94 4.73 16.43
N ASN A 82 9.41 3.99 17.41
CA ASN A 82 9.81 2.60 17.68
C ASN A 82 9.52 1.66 16.50
N LYS A 83 8.40 1.86 15.80
CA LYS A 83 8.02 0.99 14.67
C LYS A 83 8.94 1.13 13.47
N ILE A 84 9.41 2.34 13.16
CA ILE A 84 10.23 2.62 11.98
C ILE A 84 11.71 2.85 12.32
N GLY A 85 12.08 2.71 13.60
CA GLY A 85 13.46 2.82 14.06
C GLY A 85 14.06 4.23 13.90
N ARG A 86 13.24 5.28 14.01
CA ARG A 86 13.68 6.68 13.90
C ARG A 86 13.60 7.40 15.23
N GLN A 87 14.26 8.53 15.37
CA GLN A 87 14.17 9.31 16.60
C GLN A 87 12.84 10.07 16.68
N GLU A 88 12.25 10.16 17.88
CA GLU A 88 10.97 10.86 18.08
C GLU A 88 10.99 12.31 17.59
N HIS A 89 12.12 13.00 17.73
CA HIS A 89 12.26 14.38 17.30
C HIS A 89 12.10 14.55 15.78
N GLU A 90 12.58 13.58 14.97
CA GLU A 90 12.41 13.59 13.50
C GLU A 90 10.93 13.45 13.14
N ILE A 91 10.22 12.58 13.86
CA ILE A 91 8.79 12.34 13.67
C ILE A 91 7.98 13.56 14.09
N GLN A 92 8.34 14.21 15.20
CA GLN A 92 7.71 15.44 15.64
C GLN A 92 7.87 16.57 14.60
N GLN A 93 9.10 16.78 14.10
CA GLN A 93 9.37 17.77 13.05
C GLN A 93 8.57 17.47 11.76
N PHE A 94 8.44 16.20 11.39
CA PHE A 94 7.62 15.77 10.25
C PHE A 94 6.16 16.26 10.38
N PHE A 95 5.57 16.10 11.58
CA PHE A 95 4.19 16.49 11.84
C PHE A 95 4.01 18.02 11.90
N GLU A 96 4.94 18.72 12.54
CA GLU A 96 4.96 20.18 12.65
C GLU A 96 5.07 20.84 11.27
N ALA A 97 6.00 20.37 10.43
CA ALA A 97 6.22 20.89 9.07
C ALA A 97 4.98 20.76 8.17
N ARG A 98 4.21 19.67 8.34
CA ARG A 98 2.99 19.39 7.57
C ARG A 98 1.71 19.91 8.23
N LYS A 99 1.82 20.59 9.38
CA LYS A 99 0.68 21.16 10.14
C LYS A 99 -0.43 20.14 10.41
N TYR A 100 -0.06 18.90 10.69
CA TYR A 100 -1.04 17.86 11.01
C TYR A 100 -1.78 18.20 12.30
N LYS A 101 -3.11 18.04 12.28
CA LYS A 101 -3.91 18.12 13.49
C LYS A 101 -3.85 16.78 14.22
N ILE A 102 -3.26 16.77 15.41
CA ILE A 102 -3.27 15.59 16.28
C ILE A 102 -4.61 15.56 17.00
N ASP A 103 -5.42 14.53 16.73
CA ASP A 103 -6.68 14.28 17.44
C ASP A 103 -6.38 13.55 18.76
N ASN A 104 -6.73 14.15 19.90
CA ASN A 104 -6.51 13.56 21.22
C ASN A 104 -7.30 12.25 21.45
N ARG A 105 -8.40 12.00 20.71
CA ARG A 105 -9.20 10.77 20.82
C ARG A 105 -8.70 9.64 19.92
N TYR A 106 -8.13 9.97 18.77
CA TYR A 106 -7.58 9.00 17.81
C TYR A 106 -6.20 9.46 17.34
N PRO A 107 -5.21 9.52 18.25
CA PRO A 107 -3.91 10.08 17.93
C PRO A 107 -3.31 9.31 16.75
N LEU A 108 -3.04 10.06 15.67
CA LEU A 108 -2.35 9.64 14.45
C LEU A 108 -2.93 8.39 13.76
N ARG A 109 -4.20 8.07 14.03
CA ARG A 109 -4.94 7.08 13.26
C ARG A 109 -5.10 7.60 11.83
N TYR A 110 -5.07 6.69 10.85
CA TYR A 110 -5.12 7.01 9.42
C TYR A 110 -3.90 7.77 8.89
N ILE A 111 -2.81 7.74 9.65
CA ILE A 111 -1.48 8.14 9.17
C ILE A 111 -0.60 6.90 9.31
N SER A 112 -0.05 6.44 8.19
CA SER A 112 0.83 5.27 8.16
C SER A 112 2.22 5.64 8.67
N SER A 113 2.74 4.89 9.63
CA SER A 113 4.15 4.98 10.05
C SER A 113 5.08 4.77 8.87
N TYR A 114 4.74 3.86 7.95
CA TYR A 114 5.56 3.56 6.78
C TYR A 114 5.58 4.68 5.75
N LYS A 115 4.48 5.44 5.62
CA LYS A 115 4.47 6.66 4.81
C LYS A 115 5.44 7.70 5.37
N ILE A 116 5.41 7.90 6.69
CA ILE A 116 6.29 8.86 7.36
C ILE A 116 7.74 8.46 7.10
N ASP A 117 8.08 7.19 7.29
CA ASP A 117 9.42 6.69 7.03
C ASP A 117 9.83 6.84 5.55
N TYR A 118 8.94 6.52 4.60
CA TYR A 118 9.17 6.71 3.16
C TYR A 118 9.50 8.17 2.83
N GLU A 119 8.71 9.12 3.32
CA GLU A 119 8.94 10.55 3.11
C GLU A 119 10.18 11.09 3.84
N LEU A 120 10.67 10.37 4.85
CA LEU A 120 11.94 10.64 5.53
C LEU A 120 13.13 9.87 4.91
N GLY A 121 12.94 9.22 3.76
CA GLY A 121 14.00 8.54 3.01
C GLY A 121 14.25 7.08 3.41
N GLY A 122 13.29 6.42 4.05
CA GLY A 122 13.35 4.98 4.34
C GLY A 122 13.48 4.13 3.07
N ASP A 123 14.07 2.95 3.20
CA ASP A 123 14.27 2.04 2.06
C ASP A 123 13.03 1.18 1.79
N TYR A 124 12.36 1.48 0.68
CA TYR A 124 11.23 0.71 0.14
C TYR A 124 11.53 0.24 -1.29
N ASN A 125 12.75 -0.27 -1.54
CA ASN A 125 13.19 -0.74 -2.87
C ASN A 125 12.22 -1.73 -3.53
N PHE A 126 11.44 -2.50 -2.77
CA PHE A 126 10.43 -3.41 -3.31
C PHE A 126 9.30 -2.69 -4.08
N LEU A 127 9.10 -1.38 -3.86
CA LEU A 127 8.15 -0.55 -4.62
C LEU A 127 8.59 -0.33 -6.07
N ARG A 128 9.88 -0.50 -6.38
CA ARG A 128 10.41 -0.46 -7.74
C ARG A 128 10.06 -1.76 -8.45
N TYR A 129 8.78 -2.03 -8.64
CA TYR A 129 8.33 -3.04 -9.60
C TYR A 129 8.31 -2.38 -10.97
N ASP A 130 9.10 -2.93 -11.87
CA ASP A 130 9.23 -2.43 -13.22
C ASP A 130 7.99 -2.88 -14.02
N LYS A 131 7.39 -1.96 -14.77
CA LYS A 131 6.23 -2.29 -15.63
C LYS A 131 6.64 -3.19 -16.79
N ASP A 132 7.90 -3.08 -17.20
CA ASP A 132 8.54 -3.92 -18.19
C ASP A 132 9.21 -5.14 -17.57
N HIS A 133 9.16 -5.31 -16.23
CA HIS A 133 9.55 -6.58 -15.61
C HIS A 133 8.56 -7.66 -16.07
N ILE A 134 8.98 -8.37 -17.11
CA ILE A 134 8.61 -9.76 -17.30
C ILE A 134 9.12 -10.47 -16.04
N TYR A 135 8.21 -10.74 -15.12
CA TYR A 135 8.50 -11.48 -13.91
C TYR A 135 9.17 -12.82 -14.30
N LYS A 136 10.50 -12.94 -14.19
CA LYS A 136 11.23 -14.18 -14.54
C LYS A 136 11.04 -15.29 -13.50
N GLY A 137 10.11 -15.12 -12.56
CA GLY A 137 9.65 -16.17 -11.65
C GLY A 137 8.59 -17.03 -12.32
N ASN A 138 8.72 -18.34 -12.18
CA ASN A 138 7.93 -19.39 -12.84
C ASN A 138 6.42 -19.05 -12.97
N PHE A 139 6.03 -18.48 -14.12
CA PHE A 139 4.66 -18.03 -14.42
C PHE A 139 3.61 -19.14 -14.25
N GLU A 140 3.99 -20.40 -14.41
CA GLU A 140 3.09 -21.55 -14.33
C GLU A 140 2.68 -21.94 -12.90
N TYR A 141 3.49 -21.62 -11.89
CA TYR A 141 3.17 -22.00 -10.52
C TYR A 141 2.08 -21.09 -9.92
N ARG A 142 2.10 -19.80 -10.25
CA ARG A 142 1.27 -18.78 -9.58
C ARG A 142 -0.06 -18.48 -10.26
N ARG A 143 -0.23 -18.84 -11.54
CA ARG A 143 -1.51 -18.75 -12.22
C ARG A 143 -2.59 -19.60 -11.54
N ARG A 144 -2.20 -20.73 -10.92
CA ARG A 144 -3.08 -21.58 -10.11
C ARG A 144 -3.63 -20.88 -8.85
N GLU A 145 -2.91 -19.94 -8.25
CA GLU A 145 -3.41 -19.17 -7.09
C GLU A 145 -4.36 -18.02 -7.50
N LEU A 146 -4.27 -17.57 -8.76
CA LEU A 146 -5.23 -16.62 -9.34
C LEU A 146 -6.50 -17.30 -9.84
N GLU A 147 -6.39 -18.58 -10.25
CA GLU A 147 -7.50 -19.42 -10.71
C GLU A 147 -8.33 -20.06 -9.57
N GLN A 148 -7.82 -20.06 -8.33
CA GLN A 148 -8.57 -20.41 -7.10
C GLN A 148 -9.28 -19.19 -6.48
#